data_AF-W5R4Y9-F1
#
_entry.id   AF-W5R4Y9-F1
#
_cell.length_a   1.000
_cell.length_b   1.000
_cell.length_c   1.000
_cell.angle_alpha   90.00
_cell.angle_beta   90.00
_cell.angle_gamma   90.00
#
_symmetry.space_group_name_H-M   'P 1'
#
loop_
_entity.id
_entity.type
_entity.pdbx_description
1 polymer ?
#
loop_
_entity_poly.entity_id
_entity_poly.type
_entity_poly.pdbx_seq_one_letter_code
_entity_poly.pdbx_strand_id
1 'polypeptide(L)'
;MHSGPLRRYDDQSVNRVRCDMTCERNSGVRPRRGRRPRHGPGAVLLVLLALLPLASACAPPGGERGAAPGPSGGTAPPGGIEIGGVPQRISPPPRPPEGTGAAPPVTPRPKAPPTPGAPASAAPTGPVYIAWAGPGCSGGGGYREDGRYGDGAEGWYTVGAGGHRGDGCDGSFTAMPMSGEAGLDGGGSATWSWYVGSGYRTCTVAVVVPAGERARDAAGSPSVYHVLSDPDDPASVERSFDIDQVALRGQGVVVERVPVHDQRLTLRLLDRGRGRGLAHHGAAQIRAECRP
;
A
#
# COMPACT_ATOMS: atom_id res chain seq x y z
N MET A 1 -59.02 8.79 44.72
CA MET A 1 -58.59 10.16 45.03
C MET A 1 -57.22 10.39 44.39
N HIS A 2 -57.04 11.56 43.77
CA HIS A 2 -55.89 12.05 43.00
C HIS A 2 -55.77 11.61 41.53
N SER A 3 -56.51 12.37 40.73
CA SER A 3 -56.40 12.61 39.29
C SER A 3 -55.18 13.46 38.92
N GLY A 4 -54.63 13.28 37.72
CA GLY A 4 -53.70 14.21 37.05
C GLY A 4 -53.36 13.73 35.62
N PRO A 5 -53.18 14.61 34.62
CA PRO A 5 -53.92 14.46 33.35
C PRO A 5 -53.13 13.98 32.13
N LEU A 6 -53.93 13.53 31.16
CA LEU A 6 -53.66 13.24 29.76
C LEU A 6 -52.96 14.40 29.01
N ARG A 7 -51.95 14.08 28.19
CA ARG A 7 -51.63 14.86 26.98
C ARG A 7 -51.74 13.96 25.75
N ARG A 8 -52.69 14.31 24.89
CA ARG A 8 -52.69 14.00 23.46
C ARG A 8 -51.41 14.54 22.83
N TYR A 9 -50.83 13.79 21.92
CA TYR A 9 -50.25 14.37 20.72
C TYR A 9 -50.77 13.55 19.54
N ASP A 10 -51.53 14.23 18.70
CA ASP A 10 -52.09 13.71 17.46
C ASP A 10 -51.00 13.50 16.42
N ASP A 11 -51.27 12.45 15.65
CA ASP A 11 -50.82 12.10 14.30
C ASP A 11 -50.82 13.30 13.33
N GLN A 12 -49.82 13.38 12.44
CA GLN A 12 -50.01 13.36 10.97
C GLN A 12 -48.82 13.89 10.15
N SER A 13 -48.66 13.23 8.98
CA SER A 13 -48.03 13.67 7.72
C SER A 13 -46.49 13.55 7.64
N VAL A 14 -45.92 12.59 6.90
CA VAL A 14 -45.93 12.36 5.43
C VAL A 14 -45.46 13.59 4.64
N ASN A 15 -44.18 13.60 4.27
CA ASN A 15 -43.68 14.28 3.06
C ASN A 15 -42.44 13.51 2.57
N ARG A 16 -42.61 12.58 1.62
CA ARG A 16 -42.47 12.76 0.17
C ARG A 16 -41.11 13.32 -0.27
N VAL A 17 -40.28 12.37 -0.67
CA VAL A 17 -39.29 12.42 -1.75
C VAL A 17 -39.71 13.38 -2.87
N ARG A 18 -38.91 14.41 -3.12
CA ARG A 18 -38.68 15.05 -4.42
C ARG A 18 -37.30 15.71 -4.40
N CYS A 19 -36.31 15.04 -4.98
CA CYS A 19 -35.12 15.73 -5.51
C CYS A 19 -35.48 16.12 -6.94
N ASP A 20 -35.88 17.38 -7.12
CA ASP A 20 -36.09 17.95 -8.44
C ASP A 20 -34.75 18.17 -9.15
N MET A 21 -34.69 17.65 -10.37
CA MET A 21 -33.72 17.97 -11.40
C MET A 21 -33.88 19.43 -11.82
N THR A 22 -32.85 20.25 -11.62
CA THR A 22 -32.65 21.49 -12.39
C THR A 22 -31.35 21.38 -13.18
N CYS A 23 -31.48 20.92 -14.42
CA CYS A 23 -30.54 21.20 -15.49
C CYS A 23 -30.68 22.68 -15.89
N GLU A 24 -29.77 23.54 -15.45
CA GLU A 24 -29.71 24.91 -15.93
C GLU A 24 -28.88 24.98 -17.22
N ARG A 25 -29.60 25.00 -18.35
CA ARG A 25 -29.06 25.44 -19.64
C ARG A 25 -28.75 26.92 -19.54
N ASN A 26 -27.49 27.31 -19.76
CA ASN A 26 -27.17 28.66 -20.16
C ASN A 26 -26.58 28.65 -21.58
N SER A 27 -27.42 29.02 -22.56
CA SER A 27 -27.05 29.26 -23.95
C SER A 27 -27.26 30.73 -24.25
N GLY A 28 -26.17 31.49 -24.29
CA GLY A 28 -26.15 32.92 -24.65
C GLY A 28 -25.14 33.18 -25.77
N VAL A 29 -25.62 33.06 -27.01
CA VAL A 29 -24.93 33.39 -28.26
C VAL A 29 -24.85 34.92 -28.43
N ARG A 30 -23.72 35.46 -28.92
CA ARG A 30 -23.67 36.26 -30.19
C ARG A 30 -22.23 36.67 -30.62
N PRO A 31 -22.04 36.92 -31.94
CA PRO A 31 -20.76 36.76 -32.63
C PRO A 31 -20.05 38.10 -32.91
N ARG A 32 -18.76 38.05 -33.23
CA ARG A 32 -18.11 39.09 -34.02
C ARG A 32 -17.36 38.51 -35.23
N ARG A 33 -17.88 38.91 -36.40
CA ARG A 33 -17.19 39.23 -37.66
C ARG A 33 -15.72 39.62 -37.40
N GLY A 34 -14.70 39.26 -38.17
CA GLY A 34 -14.59 38.67 -39.49
C GLY A 34 -13.28 39.20 -40.10
N ARG A 35 -12.44 38.33 -40.66
CA ARG A 35 -11.47 38.66 -41.72
C ARG A 35 -10.86 37.37 -42.30
N ARG A 36 -11.36 36.99 -43.47
CA ARG A 36 -10.58 36.32 -44.55
C ARG A 36 -10.16 37.44 -45.54
N PRO A 37 -9.41 37.18 -46.62
CA PRO A 37 -8.56 36.03 -47.00
C PRO A 37 -7.14 36.48 -47.45
N ARG A 38 -6.26 35.54 -47.80
CA ARG A 38 -5.50 35.61 -49.07
C ARG A 38 -4.92 34.25 -49.46
N HIS A 39 -4.99 34.03 -50.77
CA HIS A 39 -4.70 32.81 -51.51
C HIS A 39 -3.20 32.57 -51.73
N GLY A 40 -2.84 31.32 -52.01
CA GLY A 40 -1.61 30.93 -52.68
C GLY A 40 -1.57 29.43 -52.96
N PRO A 41 -1.76 28.98 -54.21
CA PRO A 41 -1.69 27.58 -54.63
C PRO A 41 -0.29 27.21 -55.16
N GLY A 42 0.01 25.91 -55.20
CA GLY A 42 1.18 25.33 -55.89
C GLY A 42 2.07 24.55 -54.90
N ALA A 43 2.52 23.33 -55.16
CA ALA A 43 2.65 22.63 -56.41
C ALA A 43 2.50 21.11 -56.21
N VAL A 44 1.91 20.49 -57.24
CA VAL A 44 1.94 19.07 -57.55
C VAL A 44 3.39 18.68 -57.89
N LEU A 45 3.90 17.60 -57.32
CA LEU A 45 5.00 16.85 -57.94
C LEU A 45 4.70 15.34 -57.90
N LEU A 46 4.39 14.83 -59.08
CA LEU A 46 4.33 13.43 -59.47
C LEU A 46 5.74 12.98 -59.92
N VAL A 47 6.29 11.91 -59.33
CA VAL A 47 7.33 11.05 -59.94
C VAL A 47 7.11 9.64 -59.36
N LEU A 48 6.41 8.74 -60.07
CA LEU A 48 6.94 7.70 -60.98
C LEU A 48 7.78 6.60 -60.29
N LEU A 49 7.11 5.45 -60.07
CA LEU A 49 7.49 4.09 -60.47
C LEU A 49 8.97 3.68 -60.46
N ALA A 50 9.26 2.68 -59.62
CA ALA A 50 10.11 1.55 -60.00
C ALA A 50 9.48 0.24 -59.47
N LEU A 51 8.93 -0.53 -60.41
CA LEU A 51 8.74 -1.97 -60.31
C LEU A 51 10.10 -2.67 -60.41
N LEU A 52 10.29 -3.78 -59.69
CA LEU A 52 10.81 -5.08 -60.19
C LEU A 52 10.80 -6.14 -59.05
N PRO A 53 10.83 -7.45 -59.37
CA PRO A 53 10.20 -8.52 -58.58
C PRO A 53 11.18 -9.66 -58.17
N LEU A 54 10.58 -10.74 -57.65
CA LEU A 54 11.04 -12.15 -57.59
C LEU A 54 11.76 -12.65 -56.31
N ALA A 55 10.98 -13.41 -55.55
CA ALA A 55 11.22 -14.78 -55.08
C ALA A 55 12.61 -15.18 -54.57
N SER A 56 12.65 -15.65 -53.32
CA SER A 56 13.41 -16.86 -53.00
C SER A 56 12.86 -17.54 -51.74
N ALA A 57 12.16 -18.66 -51.95
CA ALA A 57 11.93 -19.67 -50.94
C ALA A 57 13.14 -20.61 -50.94
N CYS A 58 13.75 -20.82 -49.77
CA CYS A 58 14.62 -21.97 -49.52
C CYS A 58 14.55 -22.31 -48.02
N ALA A 59 13.70 -23.28 -47.70
CA ALA A 59 13.90 -24.14 -46.53
C ALA A 59 14.92 -25.23 -46.88
N PRO A 60 15.70 -25.69 -45.91
CA PRO A 60 16.09 -27.10 -45.87
C PRO A 60 15.79 -27.78 -44.52
N PRO A 61 15.89 -29.13 -44.47
CA PRO A 61 15.07 -30.01 -43.63
C PRO A 61 15.84 -30.67 -42.47
N GLY A 62 15.08 -31.30 -41.55
CA GLY A 62 15.48 -32.44 -40.70
C GLY A 62 16.50 -32.13 -39.58
N GLY A 63 16.41 -32.63 -38.36
CA GLY A 63 15.66 -33.75 -37.82
C GLY A 63 16.62 -34.75 -37.18
N GLU A 64 16.85 -34.67 -35.86
CA GLU A 64 17.37 -35.74 -34.98
C GLU A 64 17.00 -35.34 -33.53
N ARG A 65 15.96 -35.92 -32.91
CA ARG A 65 15.98 -37.17 -32.12
C ARG A 65 17.19 -37.29 -31.19
N GLY A 66 17.08 -36.68 -30.01
CA GLY A 66 17.78 -37.07 -28.80
C GLY A 66 16.76 -37.30 -27.69
N ALA A 67 16.49 -38.56 -27.37
CA ALA A 67 15.56 -39.00 -26.36
C ALA A 67 16.03 -38.66 -24.92
N ALA A 68 15.06 -38.40 -24.05
CA ALA A 68 15.22 -38.31 -22.60
C ALA A 68 15.70 -39.64 -21.99
N PRO A 69 16.25 -39.59 -20.76
CA PRO A 69 15.43 -39.93 -19.58
C PRO A 69 15.65 -38.88 -18.48
N GLY A 70 14.61 -38.34 -17.84
CA GLY A 70 13.86 -39.01 -16.78
C GLY A 70 13.79 -38.06 -15.57
N PRO A 71 12.77 -38.17 -14.71
CA PRO A 71 12.30 -37.08 -13.87
C PRO A 71 12.98 -37.09 -12.49
N SER A 72 13.57 -35.97 -12.11
CA SER A 72 13.89 -35.69 -10.71
C SER A 72 12.84 -34.74 -10.16
N GLY A 73 11.89 -35.32 -9.44
CA GLY A 73 10.97 -34.59 -8.59
C GLY A 73 11.76 -33.77 -7.58
N GLY A 74 11.76 -32.46 -7.78
CA GLY A 74 12.05 -31.48 -6.75
C GLY A 74 10.74 -30.90 -6.28
N THR A 75 10.15 -31.51 -5.26
CA THR A 75 9.11 -30.90 -4.44
C THR A 75 9.54 -29.46 -4.13
N ALA A 76 8.82 -28.47 -4.65
CA ALA A 76 8.98 -27.10 -4.19
C ALA A 76 8.74 -27.11 -2.66
N PRO A 77 9.64 -26.56 -1.84
CA PRO A 77 9.35 -26.43 -0.43
C PRO A 77 8.11 -25.52 -0.29
N PRO A 78 7.23 -25.76 0.69
CA PRO A 78 6.22 -24.77 1.05
C PRO A 78 6.98 -23.56 1.60
N GLY A 79 7.26 -22.59 0.72
CA GLY A 79 7.94 -21.35 1.04
C GLY A 79 7.00 -20.45 1.84
N GLY A 80 6.83 -20.76 3.12
CA GLY A 80 6.38 -19.77 4.08
C GLY A 80 7.43 -18.67 4.12
N ILE A 81 7.02 -17.43 3.88
CA ILE A 81 7.86 -16.28 4.22
C ILE A 81 8.17 -16.42 5.70
N GLU A 82 9.45 -16.51 6.06
CA GLU A 82 9.86 -16.64 7.44
C GLU A 82 9.47 -15.35 8.18
N ILE A 83 8.37 -15.41 8.93
CA ILE A 83 7.90 -14.33 9.79
C ILE A 83 8.78 -14.34 11.05
N GLY A 84 10.03 -13.95 10.86
CA GLY A 84 11.07 -13.83 11.89
C GLY A 84 12.00 -12.66 11.63
N GLY A 85 11.60 -11.71 10.78
CA GLY A 85 12.49 -10.69 10.27
C GLY A 85 12.82 -9.57 11.24
N VAL A 86 13.81 -8.78 10.80
CA VAL A 86 14.55 -7.80 11.59
C VAL A 86 13.61 -6.75 12.21
N PRO A 87 13.65 -6.55 13.54
CA PRO A 87 12.86 -5.50 14.18
C PRO A 87 13.35 -4.13 13.71
N GLN A 88 12.47 -3.33 13.10
CA GLN A 88 12.80 -1.94 12.72
C GLN A 88 12.44 -0.99 13.86
N ARG A 89 13.39 -0.13 14.25
CA ARG A 89 13.11 0.96 15.21
C ARG A 89 12.38 2.08 14.49
N ILE A 90 11.30 2.51 15.10
CA ILE A 90 10.43 3.60 14.65
C ILE A 90 11.09 4.94 15.04
N SER A 91 11.26 5.85 14.08
CA SER A 91 11.81 7.19 14.32
C SER A 91 10.69 8.22 14.58
N PRO A 92 10.82 9.11 15.59
CA PRO A 92 9.98 10.30 15.71
C PRO A 92 10.26 11.30 14.57
N PRO A 93 9.35 12.26 14.27
CA PRO A 93 9.62 13.33 13.31
C PRO A 93 10.85 14.16 13.73
N PRO A 94 11.66 14.67 12.78
CA PRO A 94 12.90 15.38 13.09
C PRO A 94 12.63 16.68 13.86
N ARG A 95 13.27 16.83 15.02
CA ARG A 95 13.35 18.08 15.80
C ARG A 95 14.58 18.90 15.37
N PRO A 96 14.56 20.25 15.45
CA PRO A 96 15.73 21.10 15.13
C PRO A 96 16.93 20.81 16.05
N PRO A 97 18.18 21.03 15.59
CA PRO A 97 19.38 20.69 16.34
C PRO A 97 19.60 21.66 17.50
N GLU A 98 19.54 21.15 18.74
CA GLU A 98 19.85 21.90 19.95
C GLU A 98 21.14 21.38 20.58
N GLY A 99 22.16 22.25 20.58
CA GLY A 99 23.18 22.43 21.62
C GLY A 99 23.98 21.21 22.13
N THR A 100 25.20 21.07 21.61
CA THR A 100 26.30 20.30 22.23
C THR A 100 26.60 20.82 23.65
N GLY A 101 26.13 20.11 24.67
CA GLY A 101 26.49 20.33 26.08
C GLY A 101 27.27 19.14 26.63
N ALA A 102 28.53 19.37 27.03
CA ALA A 102 29.46 18.37 27.54
C ALA A 102 28.98 17.69 28.83
N ALA A 103 29.14 16.37 28.92
CA ALA A 103 28.88 15.59 30.12
C ALA A 103 30.05 15.69 31.13
N PRO A 104 29.80 15.91 32.44
CA PRO A 104 30.82 15.83 33.48
C PRO A 104 31.15 14.37 33.87
N PRO A 105 32.34 14.11 34.45
CA PRO A 105 32.84 12.76 34.71
C PRO A 105 32.09 12.05 35.86
N VAL A 106 31.89 10.74 35.66
CA VAL A 106 31.17 9.82 36.53
C VAL A 106 32.05 9.40 37.71
N THR A 107 31.61 9.66 38.95
CA THR A 107 32.17 9.04 40.16
C THR A 107 31.53 7.67 40.44
N PRO A 108 32.28 6.68 40.99
CA PRO A 108 31.73 5.35 41.26
C PRO A 108 30.71 5.38 42.41
N ARG A 109 29.47 4.95 42.13
CA ARG A 109 28.40 4.85 43.13
C ARG A 109 28.55 3.55 43.95
N PRO A 110 28.39 3.58 45.29
CA PRO A 110 28.37 2.38 46.12
C PRO A 110 27.23 1.42 45.74
N LYS A 111 27.50 0.10 45.77
CA LYS A 111 26.54 -0.98 45.52
C LYS A 111 25.38 -0.90 46.54
N ALA A 112 24.17 -0.69 46.04
CA ALA A 112 22.96 -0.84 46.83
C ALA A 112 22.66 -2.33 47.13
N PRO A 113 22.11 -2.65 48.32
CA PRO A 113 21.73 -4.01 48.68
C PRO A 113 20.56 -4.55 47.81
N PRO A 114 20.44 -5.88 47.67
CA PRO A 114 19.47 -6.52 46.81
C PRO A 114 18.04 -6.24 47.28
N THR A 115 17.23 -5.65 46.42
CA THR A 115 15.79 -5.43 46.64
C THR A 115 15.06 -6.78 46.54
N PRO A 116 14.11 -7.10 47.43
CA PRO A 116 13.24 -8.26 47.30
C PRO A 116 12.54 -8.28 45.95
N GLY A 117 12.53 -9.47 45.31
CA GLY A 117 12.03 -9.67 43.95
C GLY A 117 10.63 -9.12 43.75
N ALA A 118 10.49 -8.25 42.74
CA ALA A 118 9.19 -7.80 42.28
C ALA A 118 8.33 -9.02 41.91
N PRO A 119 7.03 -9.06 42.29
CA PRO A 119 6.15 -10.13 41.89
C PRO A 119 6.11 -10.25 40.37
N ALA A 120 6.21 -11.49 39.87
CA ALA A 120 6.10 -11.80 38.46
C ALA A 120 4.80 -11.19 37.91
N SER A 121 4.92 -10.29 36.93
CA SER A 121 3.76 -9.70 36.25
C SER A 121 2.91 -10.83 35.69
N ALA A 122 1.64 -10.90 36.13
CA ALA A 122 0.69 -11.85 35.58
C ALA A 122 0.62 -11.69 34.05
N ALA A 123 0.61 -12.82 33.33
CA ALA A 123 0.49 -12.80 31.88
C ALA A 123 -0.86 -12.18 31.47
N PRO A 124 -0.90 -11.36 30.41
CA PRO A 124 -2.16 -10.80 29.92
C PRO A 124 -3.15 -11.93 29.62
N THR A 125 -4.34 -11.86 30.22
CA THR A 125 -5.39 -12.86 30.04
C THR A 125 -6.48 -12.25 29.18
N GLY A 126 -6.63 -12.72 27.94
CA GLY A 126 -7.67 -12.29 27.01
C GLY A 126 -7.48 -12.89 25.61
N PRO A 127 -8.47 -12.73 24.71
CA PRO A 127 -8.36 -13.25 23.36
C PRO A 127 -7.17 -12.63 22.63
N VAL A 128 -6.62 -13.36 21.65
CA VAL A 128 -5.60 -12.86 20.74
C VAL A 128 -6.26 -12.63 19.39
N TYR A 129 -6.07 -11.45 18.83
CA TYR A 129 -6.50 -11.14 17.46
C TYR A 129 -5.34 -11.43 16.50
N ILE A 130 -5.59 -12.21 15.45
CA ILE A 130 -4.63 -12.47 14.37
C ILE A 130 -5.36 -12.44 13.04
N ALA A 131 -4.89 -11.60 12.11
CA ALA A 131 -5.45 -11.52 10.77
C ALA A 131 -4.43 -11.03 9.74
N TRP A 132 -4.56 -11.53 8.52
CA TRP A 132 -3.85 -10.99 7.37
C TRP A 132 -4.71 -9.96 6.64
N ALA A 133 -4.10 -9.03 5.94
CA ALA A 133 -4.78 -8.18 4.96
C ALA A 133 -3.81 -7.83 3.82
N GLY A 134 -4.34 -7.55 2.64
CA GLY A 134 -3.55 -7.15 1.47
C GLY A 134 -4.15 -7.66 0.16
N PRO A 135 -3.48 -7.42 -0.97
CA PRO A 135 -3.88 -7.99 -2.26
C PRO A 135 -4.10 -9.49 -2.16
N GLY A 136 -5.16 -9.99 -2.79
CA GLY A 136 -5.45 -11.43 -2.85
C GLY A 136 -5.76 -12.11 -1.52
N CYS A 137 -5.93 -11.37 -0.41
CA CYS A 137 -6.40 -11.91 0.86
C CYS A 137 -7.93 -11.85 0.99
N SER A 138 -8.54 -12.92 1.50
CA SER A 138 -9.98 -13.02 1.72
C SER A 138 -10.42 -12.97 3.19
N GLY A 139 -9.52 -12.65 4.14
CA GLY A 139 -9.82 -12.76 5.58
C GLY A 139 -9.39 -11.56 6.43
N GLY A 140 -10.13 -11.32 7.52
CA GLY A 140 -9.71 -10.60 8.75
C GLY A 140 -9.48 -9.08 8.70
N GLY A 141 -9.02 -8.52 7.59
CA GLY A 141 -8.83 -7.08 7.39
C GLY A 141 -9.16 -6.62 5.96
N GLY A 142 -9.10 -5.31 5.74
CA GLY A 142 -9.35 -4.66 4.46
C GLY A 142 -8.07 -4.13 3.80
N TYR A 143 -8.11 -4.03 2.48
CA TYR A 143 -7.06 -3.43 1.66
C TYR A 143 -7.70 -2.47 0.64
N ARG A 144 -7.17 -1.25 0.54
CA ARG A 144 -7.63 -0.20 -0.37
C ARG A 144 -6.45 0.45 -1.08
N GLU A 145 -6.64 0.81 -2.33
CA GLU A 145 -5.67 1.56 -3.12
C GLU A 145 -6.31 2.88 -3.56
N ASP A 146 -5.57 3.97 -3.40
CA ASP A 146 -5.98 5.30 -3.81
C ASP A 146 -5.00 5.82 -4.87
N GLY A 147 -5.52 6.56 -5.86
CA GLY A 147 -4.70 7.07 -6.97
C GLY A 147 -4.25 5.98 -7.95
N ARG A 148 -4.90 4.80 -7.98
CA ARG A 148 -4.57 3.74 -8.93
C ARG A 148 -4.87 4.17 -10.37
N TYR A 149 -3.87 4.06 -11.24
CA TYR A 149 -3.99 4.21 -12.69
C TYR A 149 -3.17 3.12 -13.38
N GLY A 150 -3.58 2.70 -14.57
CA GLY A 150 -2.83 1.75 -15.39
C GLY A 150 -2.15 2.48 -16.56
N ASP A 151 -0.85 2.29 -16.70
CA ASP A 151 -0.06 2.81 -17.84
C ASP A 151 1.09 1.84 -18.15
N GLY A 152 0.74 0.62 -18.54
CA GLY A 152 1.70 -0.45 -18.77
C GLY A 152 2.57 -0.72 -17.54
N ALA A 153 3.89 -0.53 -17.69
CA ALA A 153 4.86 -0.72 -16.62
C ALA A 153 5.14 0.56 -15.80
N GLU A 154 4.60 1.72 -16.21
CA GLU A 154 4.76 3.00 -15.52
C GLU A 154 3.69 3.21 -14.46
N GLY A 155 2.47 2.73 -14.71
CA GLY A 155 1.38 2.79 -13.74
C GLY A 155 1.41 1.66 -12.72
N TRP A 156 0.28 1.50 -12.04
CA TRP A 156 0.04 0.42 -11.09
C TRP A 156 -0.19 -0.90 -11.82
N TYR A 157 0.36 -1.99 -11.29
CA TYR A 157 0.06 -3.33 -11.76
C TYR A 157 0.12 -4.35 -10.64
N THR A 158 -0.50 -5.50 -10.88
CA THR A 158 -0.48 -6.63 -9.95
C THR A 158 0.57 -7.63 -10.41
N VAL A 159 1.41 -8.08 -9.49
CA VAL A 159 2.36 -9.17 -9.68
C VAL A 159 1.78 -10.42 -9.05
N GLY A 160 1.68 -11.50 -9.82
CA GLY A 160 0.92 -12.69 -9.42
C GLY A 160 1.56 -13.56 -8.33
N ALA A 161 2.80 -13.28 -7.94
CA ALA A 161 3.52 -14.04 -6.93
C ALA A 161 4.62 -13.20 -6.27
N GLY A 162 5.03 -13.60 -5.06
CA GLY A 162 6.12 -12.98 -4.32
C GLY A 162 5.70 -12.42 -2.95
N GLY A 163 4.40 -12.32 -2.69
CA GLY A 163 3.83 -12.04 -1.37
C GLY A 163 3.56 -13.30 -0.54
N HIS A 164 2.86 -13.14 0.58
CA HIS A 164 2.47 -14.22 1.49
C HIS A 164 1.34 -15.07 0.90
N ARG A 165 1.52 -16.39 0.92
CA ARG A 165 0.54 -17.38 0.46
C ARG A 165 0.05 -18.23 1.63
N GLY A 166 -1.25 -18.49 1.67
CA GLY A 166 -1.90 -19.18 2.79
C GLY A 166 -2.69 -18.22 3.66
N ASP A 167 -3.38 -18.72 4.68
CA ASP A 167 -4.23 -17.94 5.59
C ASP A 167 -5.30 -17.08 4.88
N GLY A 168 -5.74 -17.54 3.69
CA GLY A 168 -6.67 -16.82 2.83
C GLY A 168 -6.03 -15.86 1.83
N CYS A 169 -4.70 -15.83 1.71
CA CYS A 169 -3.96 -14.99 0.77
C CYS A 169 -3.36 -15.82 -0.39
N ASP A 170 -3.40 -15.28 -1.62
CA ASP A 170 -2.92 -15.95 -2.83
C ASP A 170 -1.43 -15.69 -3.16
N GLY A 171 -0.77 -14.77 -2.46
CA GLY A 171 0.63 -14.38 -2.67
C GLY A 171 0.86 -13.37 -3.79
N SER A 172 -0.19 -12.81 -4.40
CA SER A 172 -0.07 -11.67 -5.30
C SER A 172 0.28 -10.39 -4.52
N PHE A 173 0.83 -9.39 -5.19
CA PHE A 173 1.06 -8.08 -4.58
C PHE A 173 0.87 -6.97 -5.61
N THR A 174 0.69 -5.74 -5.13
CA THR A 174 0.56 -4.56 -5.99
C THR A 174 1.91 -3.87 -6.10
N ALA A 175 2.35 -3.62 -7.34
CA ALA A 175 3.42 -2.68 -7.63
C ALA A 175 2.79 -1.28 -7.78
N MET A 176 3.08 -0.40 -6.83
CA MET A 176 2.63 0.99 -6.80
C MET A 176 3.75 1.91 -7.33
N PRO A 177 3.54 2.70 -8.38
CA PRO A 177 4.58 3.58 -8.90
C PRO A 177 5.00 4.59 -7.83
N MET A 178 6.29 4.93 -7.82
CA MET A 178 6.78 6.01 -6.98
C MET A 178 6.46 7.38 -7.59
N SER A 179 6.33 8.40 -6.76
CA SER A 179 6.04 9.79 -7.15
C SER A 179 7.09 10.42 -8.07
N GLY A 180 8.30 9.86 -8.11
CA GLY A 180 9.45 10.39 -8.86
C GLY A 180 10.27 11.39 -8.04
N GLU A 181 9.80 11.79 -6.86
CA GLU A 181 10.45 12.75 -5.98
C GLU A 181 10.71 12.17 -4.59
N ALA A 182 11.89 12.43 -4.04
CA ALA A 182 12.30 11.82 -2.77
C ALA A 182 11.44 12.24 -1.57
N GLY A 183 10.87 13.44 -1.62
CA GLY A 183 10.23 14.08 -0.48
C GLY A 183 8.76 14.43 -0.69
N LEU A 184 8.20 14.16 -1.87
CA LEU A 184 6.82 14.50 -2.22
C LEU A 184 6.01 13.25 -2.51
N ASP A 185 4.77 13.27 -2.08
CA ASP A 185 3.77 12.25 -2.38
C ASP A 185 3.10 12.62 -3.71
N GLY A 186 2.90 11.63 -4.59
CA GLY A 186 2.23 11.79 -5.88
C GLY A 186 0.72 11.56 -5.80
N GLY A 187 0.20 11.21 -4.62
CA GLY A 187 -1.21 10.93 -4.35
C GLY A 187 -1.58 9.45 -4.44
N GLY A 188 -0.64 8.58 -4.83
CA GLY A 188 -0.79 7.13 -4.76
C GLY A 188 -0.62 6.60 -3.34
N SER A 189 -1.48 5.68 -2.92
CA SER A 189 -1.28 4.98 -1.65
C SER A 189 -1.98 3.62 -1.57
N ALA A 190 -1.44 2.74 -0.73
CA ALA A 190 -2.05 1.47 -0.36
C ALA A 190 -2.32 1.43 1.15
N THR A 191 -3.55 1.12 1.55
CA THR A 191 -4.02 1.17 2.93
C THR A 191 -4.52 -0.20 3.38
N TRP A 192 -4.00 -0.68 4.50
CA TRP A 192 -4.48 -1.86 5.21
C TRP A 192 -5.21 -1.43 6.47
N SER A 193 -6.33 -2.08 6.76
CA SER A 193 -7.07 -1.81 8.00
C SER A 193 -7.65 -3.08 8.62
N TRP A 194 -7.71 -3.11 9.94
CA TRP A 194 -8.29 -4.21 10.70
C TRP A 194 -9.24 -3.64 11.74
N TYR A 195 -10.40 -4.27 11.90
CA TYR A 195 -11.23 -4.07 13.08
C TYR A 195 -10.83 -5.13 14.11
N VAL A 196 -10.06 -4.71 15.11
CA VAL A 196 -9.46 -5.60 16.11
C VAL A 196 -10.36 -5.80 17.32
N GLY A 197 -11.38 -4.95 17.48
CA GLY A 197 -12.31 -4.97 18.60
C GLY A 197 -11.78 -4.21 19.83
N SER A 198 -12.52 -4.28 20.93
CA SER A 198 -12.15 -3.62 22.19
C SER A 198 -11.09 -4.40 22.96
N GLY A 199 -10.38 -3.71 23.86
CA GLY A 199 -9.41 -4.32 24.77
C GLY A 199 -7.96 -4.31 24.27
N TYR A 200 -7.70 -3.95 23.01
CA TYR A 200 -6.35 -3.81 22.46
C TYR A 200 -5.95 -2.34 22.38
N ARG A 201 -4.75 -2.02 22.90
CA ARG A 201 -4.15 -0.68 22.76
C ARG A 201 -3.08 -0.61 21.68
N THR A 202 -2.41 -1.73 21.45
CA THR A 202 -1.38 -1.84 20.44
C THR A 202 -1.37 -3.24 19.84
N CYS A 203 -0.92 -3.33 18.60
CA CYS A 203 -0.66 -4.59 17.91
C CYS A 203 0.80 -4.67 17.47
N THR A 204 1.26 -5.88 17.18
CA THR A 204 2.46 -6.12 16.39
C THR A 204 2.01 -6.41 14.96
N VAL A 205 2.72 -5.85 13.98
CA VAL A 205 2.47 -6.15 12.58
C VAL A 205 3.70 -6.78 11.93
N ALA A 206 3.47 -7.70 11.01
CA ALA A 206 4.51 -8.22 10.12
C ALA A 206 4.20 -7.79 8.69
N VAL A 207 5.02 -6.90 8.14
CA VAL A 207 4.90 -6.37 6.78
C VAL A 207 5.69 -7.25 5.83
N VAL A 208 5.02 -7.87 4.86
CA VAL A 208 5.71 -8.68 3.85
C VAL A 208 6.35 -7.76 2.82
N VAL A 209 7.66 -7.88 2.64
CA VAL A 209 8.36 -7.29 1.51
C VAL A 209 8.38 -8.31 0.38
N PRO A 210 7.75 -8.02 -0.79
CA PRO A 210 7.66 -9.00 -1.85
C PRO A 210 9.02 -9.48 -2.33
N ALA A 211 9.14 -10.80 -2.57
CA ALA A 211 10.35 -11.37 -3.16
C ALA A 211 10.51 -10.95 -4.63
N GLY A 212 9.43 -11.06 -5.42
CA GLY A 212 9.26 -10.64 -6.83
C GLY A 212 10.37 -11.06 -7.82
N GLU A 213 10.04 -11.40 -9.06
CA GLU A 213 11.10 -11.71 -10.05
C GLU A 213 11.91 -10.47 -10.47
N ARG A 214 11.28 -9.30 -10.48
CA ARG A 214 11.92 -8.06 -10.93
C ARG A 214 12.21 -7.16 -9.74
N ALA A 215 13.44 -6.65 -9.68
CA ALA A 215 13.87 -5.73 -8.64
C ALA A 215 12.94 -4.50 -8.55
N ARG A 216 12.51 -3.98 -9.70
CA ARG A 216 11.71 -2.76 -9.81
C ARG A 216 10.32 -2.85 -9.17
N ASP A 217 9.74 -4.05 -9.08
CA ASP A 217 8.37 -4.25 -8.58
C ASP A 217 8.27 -3.98 -7.06
N ALA A 218 9.41 -3.98 -6.34
CA ALA A 218 9.54 -3.66 -4.92
C ALA A 218 10.92 -3.02 -4.68
N ALA A 219 11.05 -1.76 -5.07
CA ALA A 219 12.29 -1.00 -5.11
C ALA A 219 12.33 0.19 -4.14
N GLY A 220 11.30 0.35 -3.29
CA GLY A 220 11.21 1.48 -2.36
C GLY A 220 12.31 1.45 -1.30
N SER A 221 13.18 2.45 -1.32
CA SER A 221 14.24 2.67 -0.32
C SER A 221 14.35 4.19 -0.02
N PRO A 222 13.66 4.67 1.04
CA PRO A 222 12.68 3.95 1.86
C PRO A 222 11.30 3.81 1.18
N SER A 223 10.51 2.86 1.66
CA SER A 223 9.04 2.85 1.53
C SER A 223 8.43 3.39 2.81
N VAL A 224 7.67 4.48 2.72
CA VAL A 224 7.16 5.22 3.90
C VAL A 224 5.77 4.74 4.27
N TYR A 225 5.60 4.30 5.51
CA TYR A 225 4.32 3.89 6.08
C TYR A 225 3.86 4.88 7.15
N HIS A 226 2.58 5.18 7.14
CA HIS A 226 1.87 5.91 8.19
C HIS A 226 0.94 4.97 8.95
N VAL A 227 0.91 5.13 10.27
CA VAL A 227 -0.12 4.60 11.16
C VAL A 227 -1.15 5.71 11.32
N LEU A 228 -2.40 5.41 11.00
CA LEU A 228 -3.50 6.37 11.02
C LEU A 228 -4.42 6.10 12.21
N SER A 229 -4.90 7.16 12.87
CA SER A 229 -5.98 7.04 13.85
C SER A 229 -7.36 6.95 13.18
N ASP A 230 -7.52 7.51 11.98
CA ASP A 230 -8.71 7.37 11.14
C ASP A 230 -8.32 6.87 9.72
N PRO A 231 -8.84 5.71 9.26
CA PRO A 231 -8.52 5.18 7.94
C PRO A 231 -9.00 6.03 6.75
N ASP A 232 -9.95 6.94 6.96
CA ASP A 232 -10.53 7.77 5.93
C ASP A 232 -9.94 9.20 5.93
N ASP A 233 -9.18 9.57 6.96
CA ASP A 233 -8.44 10.83 7.04
C ASP A 233 -6.92 10.63 6.85
N PRO A 234 -6.34 10.93 5.66
CA PRO A 234 -4.89 10.92 5.43
C PRO A 234 -4.07 11.72 6.45
N ALA A 235 -4.64 12.78 7.05
CA ALA A 235 -3.95 13.68 7.94
C ALA A 235 -3.88 13.16 9.39
N SER A 236 -4.63 12.09 9.71
CA SER A 236 -4.69 11.47 11.04
C SER A 236 -3.44 10.64 11.40
N VAL A 237 -2.26 11.08 10.96
CA VAL A 237 -1.00 10.36 11.15
C VAL A 237 -0.57 10.43 12.61
N GLU A 238 -0.55 9.27 13.26
CA GLU A 238 -0.07 9.11 14.64
C GLU A 238 1.44 8.81 14.67
N ARG A 239 1.91 8.06 13.66
CA ARG A 239 3.28 7.55 13.60
C ARG A 239 3.67 7.20 12.18
N SER A 240 4.97 7.24 11.92
CA SER A 240 5.55 6.78 10.65
C SER A 240 6.68 5.79 10.88
N PHE A 241 6.89 4.90 9.92
CA PHE A 241 8.08 4.07 9.83
C PHE A 241 8.42 3.78 8.38
N ASP A 242 9.68 3.43 8.15
CA ASP A 242 10.22 3.22 6.81
C ASP A 242 10.72 1.79 6.66
N ILE A 243 10.56 1.22 5.46
CA ILE A 243 11.10 -0.10 5.11
C ILE A 243 11.96 0.04 3.86
N ASP A 244 13.21 -0.42 3.93
CA ASP A 244 14.04 -0.61 2.74
C ASP A 244 13.65 -1.93 2.06
N GLN A 245 12.77 -1.84 1.06
CA GLN A 245 12.29 -3.00 0.33
C GLN A 245 13.37 -3.64 -0.53
N VAL A 246 14.39 -2.88 -0.94
CA VAL A 246 15.51 -3.42 -1.73
C VAL A 246 16.37 -4.33 -0.86
N ALA A 247 16.67 -3.89 0.36
CA ALA A 247 17.49 -4.66 1.30
C ALA A 247 16.75 -5.85 1.91
N LEU A 248 15.43 -5.78 2.03
CA LEU A 248 14.60 -6.73 2.77
C LEU A 248 13.70 -7.61 1.88
N ARG A 249 13.97 -7.69 0.57
CA ARG A 249 13.16 -8.50 -0.37
C ARG A 249 12.93 -9.92 0.13
N GLY A 250 11.67 -10.36 0.06
CA GLY A 250 11.25 -11.70 0.46
C GLY A 250 11.18 -11.93 1.97
N GLN A 251 11.41 -10.90 2.80
CA GLN A 251 11.38 -11.01 4.25
C GLN A 251 10.09 -10.42 4.83
N GLY A 252 9.71 -10.86 6.03
CA GLY A 252 8.68 -10.23 6.85
C GLY A 252 9.29 -9.26 7.85
N VAL A 253 8.96 -7.97 7.77
CA VAL A 253 9.46 -6.94 8.69
C VAL A 253 8.51 -6.77 9.86
N VAL A 254 9.01 -6.98 11.09
CA VAL A 254 8.20 -6.85 12.29
C VAL A 254 8.25 -5.42 12.84
N VAL A 255 7.08 -4.85 13.07
CA VAL A 255 6.90 -3.55 13.72
C VAL A 255 6.02 -3.74 14.95
N GLU A 256 6.60 -3.49 16.12
CA GLU A 256 5.93 -3.68 17.40
C GLU A 256 5.21 -2.41 17.87
N ARG A 257 4.23 -2.60 18.76
CA ARG A 257 3.52 -1.52 19.47
C ARG A 257 2.92 -0.48 18.51
N VAL A 258 2.31 -0.96 17.42
CA VAL A 258 1.53 -0.11 16.52
C VAL A 258 0.21 0.23 17.20
N PRO A 259 -0.11 1.52 17.39
CA PRO A 259 -1.30 1.93 18.14
C PRO A 259 -2.60 1.50 17.45
N VAL A 260 -3.60 1.21 18.28
CA VAL A 260 -4.99 0.94 17.89
C VAL A 260 -5.84 2.14 18.30
N HIS A 261 -6.63 2.66 17.38
CA HIS A 261 -7.55 3.78 17.60
C HIS A 261 -8.95 3.34 17.24
N ASP A 262 -9.91 3.63 18.11
CA ASP A 262 -11.33 3.29 17.90
C ASP A 262 -11.55 1.84 17.45
N GLN A 263 -10.86 0.91 18.12
CA GLN A 263 -10.92 -0.55 17.85
C GLN A 263 -10.38 -0.94 16.46
N ARG A 264 -9.63 -0.04 15.82
CA ARG A 264 -9.05 -0.24 14.49
C ARG A 264 -7.54 -0.06 14.51
N LEU A 265 -6.88 -0.85 13.67
CA LEU A 265 -5.48 -0.72 13.32
C LEU A 265 -5.44 -0.32 11.84
N THR A 266 -4.69 0.74 11.50
CA THR A 266 -4.60 1.21 10.11
C THR A 266 -3.16 1.52 9.74
N LEU A 267 -2.73 1.01 8.59
CA LEU A 267 -1.43 1.30 7.99
C LEU A 267 -1.64 1.81 6.56
N ARG A 268 -0.89 2.84 6.18
CA ARG A 268 -0.91 3.40 4.83
C ARG A 268 0.50 3.54 4.29
N LEU A 269 0.78 2.88 3.18
CA LEU A 269 1.99 3.05 2.39
C LEU A 269 1.79 4.21 1.40
N LEU A 270 2.77 5.11 1.34
CA LEU A 270 2.81 6.24 0.40
C LEU A 270 3.64 5.92 -0.83
N ASP A 271 3.37 6.61 -1.94
CA ASP A 271 4.15 6.54 -3.18
C ASP A 271 5.44 7.37 -3.17
N ARG A 272 5.79 8.03 -2.06
CA ARG A 272 6.97 8.87 -1.93
C ARG A 272 8.26 8.14 -2.31
N GLY A 273 8.93 8.61 -3.36
CA GLY A 273 10.25 8.08 -3.73
C GLY A 273 10.74 8.58 -5.09
N ARG A 274 12.07 8.60 -5.29
CA ARG A 274 12.71 9.16 -6.51
C ARG A 274 12.39 8.42 -7.81
N GLY A 275 11.74 7.25 -7.77
CA GLY A 275 11.11 6.62 -8.94
C GLY A 275 11.89 6.66 -10.26
N ARG A 276 13.20 6.43 -10.28
CA ARG A 276 13.94 6.38 -11.57
C ARG A 276 13.69 5.02 -12.23
N GLY A 277 13.15 5.03 -13.45
CA GLY A 277 13.13 3.84 -14.33
C GLY A 277 12.14 2.75 -13.94
N LEU A 278 10.84 3.07 -13.81
CA LEU A 278 9.76 2.11 -13.53
C LEU A 278 9.89 1.45 -12.14
N ALA A 279 10.42 2.17 -11.16
CA ALA A 279 10.54 1.67 -9.80
C ALA A 279 9.22 1.84 -9.05
N HIS A 280 8.81 0.78 -8.34
CA HIS A 280 7.57 0.70 -7.60
C HIS A 280 7.84 0.39 -6.13
N HIS A 281 6.95 0.81 -5.26
CA HIS A 281 6.79 0.20 -3.95
C HIS A 281 5.99 -1.10 -4.10
N GLY A 282 6.44 -2.16 -3.43
CA GLY A 282 5.70 -3.41 -3.35
C GLY A 282 4.72 -3.38 -2.18
N ALA A 283 3.42 -3.29 -2.46
CA ALA A 283 2.36 -3.40 -1.46
C ALA A 283 1.86 -4.86 -1.40
N ALA A 284 2.32 -5.60 -0.40
CA ALA A 284 1.97 -7.01 -0.17
C ALA A 284 1.07 -7.18 1.07
N GLN A 285 1.01 -8.39 1.59
CA GLN A 285 0.24 -8.73 2.77
C GLN A 285 0.89 -8.21 4.05
N ILE A 286 0.05 -7.84 5.02
CA ILE A 286 0.47 -7.50 6.37
C ILE A 286 -0.32 -8.39 7.33
N ARG A 287 0.37 -8.99 8.30
CA ARG A 287 -0.26 -9.70 9.42
C ARG A 287 -0.37 -8.77 10.62
N ALA A 288 -1.56 -8.61 11.16
CA ALA A 288 -1.79 -7.95 12.45
C ALA A 288 -1.92 -9.00 13.54
N GLU A 289 -1.25 -8.78 14.67
CA GLU A 289 -1.39 -9.57 15.89
C GLU A 289 -1.55 -8.65 17.10
N CYS A 290 -2.70 -8.74 17.77
CA CYS A 290 -3.01 -7.93 18.95
C CYS A 290 -3.20 -8.83 20.16
N ARG A 291 -2.54 -8.45 21.25
CA ARG A 291 -2.62 -9.13 22.54
C ARG A 291 -3.09 -8.11 23.60
N PRO A 292 -3.87 -8.54 24.61
CA PRO A 292 -4.39 -7.66 25.67
C PRO A 292 -3.30 -6.97 26.48
#